data_AF-M8BW86-F1
#
_entry.id   AF-M8BW86-F1
#
_cell.length_a   1.000
_cell.length_b   1.000
_cell.length_c   1.000
_cell.angle_alpha   90.00
_cell.angle_beta   90.00
_cell.angle_gamma   90.00
#
_symmetry.space_group_name_H-M   'P 1'
#
loop_
_entity.id
_entity.type
_entity.pdbx_description
1 polymer ?
#
loop_
_entity_poly.entity_id
_entity_poly.type
_entity_poly.pdbx_seq_one_letter_code
_entity_poly.pdbx_strand_id
1 'polypeptide(L)'
;MSSFAGVSVVDGDKECSCETSAVHAGADSGYHLLMVRGYPRTQEGSSTGDSITTGIFNVGGHYWYIRYYPNGLTPDCADYVSLYVALVYDNDDAERGLAVEAKFSFSLVDHVEKQNPMYICEASKTCTFSGSATSWGCDRFMRRDAIERSSDLKGGCFTVRCDIMVVCQDSKTEDAGRTLSGIHHHFNNLLQTKVGADVTFEVSGERFAAHRCVLAARSKVFMAQLFGPMKEGTTTSTVIQIKDMEAKVFRALLIFIYTDVFPLPLREEHRMGEDEMSVVMEEAKEAEAVQDEMRLQCLQHLFVAADRYDLQRLKFICEQQLSEHIGVTSVMSTLALAEQHHCQGLKEACFKFIQVQSPSCLQTVMSTNGWDRVYTTYPSVFKEFIANLALNQR
;
A
#
# COMPACT_ATOMS: atom_id res chain seq x y z
N MET A 1 -3.43 7.70 -0.33
CA MET A 1 -3.58 8.34 0.99
C MET A 1 -4.89 7.85 1.58
N SER A 2 -4.88 7.32 2.80
CA SER A 2 -6.10 6.87 3.49
C SER A 2 -6.98 8.09 3.83
N SER A 3 -8.24 8.05 3.43
CA SER A 3 -9.19 9.15 3.64
C SER A 3 -9.70 9.18 5.08
N PHE A 4 -9.87 10.36 5.67
CA PHE A 4 -10.49 10.47 7.00
C PHE A 4 -12.00 10.28 6.88
N ALA A 5 -12.54 9.23 7.51
CA ALA A 5 -13.96 8.85 7.42
C ALA A 5 -14.81 9.44 8.55
N GLY A 6 -14.20 9.86 9.66
CA GLY A 6 -14.88 10.54 10.76
C GLY A 6 -14.33 10.22 12.15
N VAL A 7 -14.97 10.77 13.17
CA VAL A 7 -14.71 10.48 14.58
C VAL A 7 -16.01 10.20 15.33
N SER A 8 -15.95 9.21 16.21
CA SER A 8 -17.01 8.79 17.11
C SER A 8 -16.52 8.90 18.54
N VAL A 9 -17.25 9.63 19.38
CA VAL A 9 -16.90 9.83 20.79
C VAL A 9 -17.83 8.99 21.66
N VAL A 10 -17.25 8.22 22.56
CA VAL A 10 -17.95 7.46 23.60
C VAL A 10 -17.62 8.09 24.93
N ASP A 11 -18.62 8.65 25.61
CA ASP A 11 -18.43 9.43 26.84
C ASP A 11 -19.33 8.90 27.96
N GLY A 12 -19.02 7.71 28.48
CA GLY A 12 -19.64 7.10 29.67
C GLY A 12 -21.13 6.75 29.62
N ASP A 13 -21.96 7.53 28.94
CA ASP A 13 -23.35 7.27 28.63
C ASP A 13 -23.43 6.38 27.39
N LYS A 14 -24.41 5.47 27.33
CA LYS A 14 -24.53 4.43 26.27
C LYS A 14 -24.68 4.97 24.85
N GLU A 15 -24.74 6.28 24.66
CA GLU A 15 -24.89 6.94 23.36
C GLU A 15 -23.54 7.41 22.83
N CYS A 16 -23.18 6.94 21.63
CA CYS A 16 -22.07 7.48 20.88
C CYS A 16 -22.54 8.67 20.04
N SER A 17 -21.98 9.85 20.26
CA SER A 17 -22.25 11.03 19.43
C SER A 17 -21.24 11.13 18.31
N CYS A 18 -21.72 11.27 17.06
CA CYS A 18 -20.87 11.52 15.89
C CYS A 18 -20.67 13.04 15.75
N GLU A 19 -19.45 13.53 15.96
CA GLU A 19 -19.16 14.98 15.89
C GLU A 19 -18.79 15.46 14.47
N THR A 20 -18.61 14.56 13.51
CA THR A 20 -18.36 14.93 12.10
C THR A 20 -18.79 13.83 11.13
N SER A 21 -19.84 14.07 10.35
CA SER A 21 -20.14 13.28 9.15
C SER A 21 -19.24 13.77 8.00
N ALA A 22 -18.08 13.16 7.82
CA ALA A 22 -17.24 13.46 6.66
C ALA A 22 -17.91 12.91 5.40
N VAL A 23 -18.63 13.80 4.70
CA VAL A 23 -19.13 13.58 3.34
C VAL A 23 -17.93 13.68 2.39
N HIS A 24 -17.17 12.58 2.26
CA HIS A 24 -16.25 12.41 1.16
C HIS A 24 -16.40 11.01 0.57
N ALA A 25 -17.14 10.95 -0.53
CA ALA A 25 -17.29 9.77 -1.36
C ALA A 25 -15.99 9.51 -2.13
N GLY A 26 -15.50 8.27 -2.13
CA GLY A 26 -14.75 7.73 -3.27
C GLY A 26 -13.31 7.26 -3.04
N ALA A 27 -12.85 7.02 -1.82
CA ALA A 27 -11.58 6.32 -1.60
C ALA A 27 -11.81 4.88 -1.16
N ASP A 28 -11.14 3.93 -1.83
CA ASP A 28 -11.17 2.49 -1.49
C ASP A 28 -10.50 2.18 -0.15
N SER A 29 -9.84 3.16 0.46
CA SER A 29 -9.29 3.09 1.81
C SER A 29 -9.57 4.36 2.62
N GLY A 30 -9.83 4.18 3.90
CA GLY A 30 -10.12 5.25 4.84
C GLY A 30 -9.89 4.84 6.29
N TYR A 31 -9.96 5.80 7.20
CA TYR A 31 -9.81 5.56 8.64
C TYR A 31 -10.82 6.33 9.47
N HIS A 32 -11.32 5.68 10.52
CA HIS A 32 -12.26 6.23 11.49
C HIS A 32 -11.63 6.26 12.87
N LEU A 33 -11.87 7.32 13.63
CA LEU A 33 -11.36 7.45 15.00
C LEU A 33 -12.48 7.16 16.00
N LEU A 34 -12.24 6.24 16.93
CA LEU A 34 -13.07 5.98 18.10
C LEU A 34 -12.37 6.57 19.32
N MET A 35 -12.90 7.66 19.85
CA MET A 35 -12.42 8.29 21.07
C MET A 35 -13.25 7.79 22.26
N VAL A 36 -12.63 7.04 23.17
CA VAL A 36 -13.25 6.60 24.42
C VAL A 36 -12.83 7.56 25.51
N ARG A 37 -13.80 8.22 26.15
CA ARG A 37 -13.62 9.09 27.31
C ARG A 37 -14.18 8.39 28.54
N GLY A 38 -13.40 8.36 29.62
CA GLY A 38 -13.82 7.78 30.88
C GLY A 38 -14.11 6.27 30.82
N TYR A 39 -13.16 5.47 30.33
CA TYR A 39 -13.25 4.01 30.25
C TYR A 39 -13.86 3.29 31.48
N PRO A 40 -13.52 3.65 32.74
CA PRO A 40 -14.14 2.98 33.88
C PRO A 40 -15.67 3.07 33.90
N ARG A 41 -16.25 4.16 33.36
CA ARG A 41 -17.71 4.33 33.29
C ARG A 41 -18.34 3.46 32.22
N THR A 42 -17.68 3.29 31.06
CA THR A 42 -18.17 2.40 30.00
C THR A 42 -18.12 0.93 30.46
N GLN A 43 -17.16 0.61 31.34
CA GLN A 43 -17.02 -0.69 31.99
C GLN A 43 -18.14 -0.95 33.02
N GLU A 44 -18.41 -0.01 33.91
CA GLU A 44 -19.45 -0.13 34.94
C GLU A 44 -20.87 -0.20 34.36
N GLY A 45 -21.11 0.46 33.22
CA GLY A 45 -22.41 0.52 32.56
C GLY A 45 -22.77 -0.66 31.63
N SER A 46 -21.84 -1.60 31.42
CA SER A 46 -21.97 -2.69 30.43
C SER A 46 -21.62 -4.04 31.05
N SER A 47 -22.34 -5.10 30.72
CA SER A 47 -21.94 -6.48 31.06
C SER A 47 -21.04 -7.10 29.97
N THR A 48 -20.39 -8.23 30.23
CA THR A 48 -19.66 -8.97 29.20
C THR A 48 -20.61 -9.38 28.07
N GLY A 49 -20.24 -9.06 26.82
CA GLY A 49 -21.09 -9.22 25.64
C GLY A 49 -21.89 -7.98 25.25
N ASP A 50 -21.99 -6.97 26.12
CA ASP A 50 -22.60 -5.69 25.75
C ASP A 50 -21.63 -4.86 24.91
N SER A 51 -22.12 -4.33 23.78
CA SER A 51 -21.35 -3.42 22.93
C SER A 51 -21.93 -2.02 22.90
N ILE A 52 -21.03 -1.06 22.69
CA ILE A 52 -21.33 0.31 22.29
C ILE A 52 -20.94 0.42 20.81
N THR A 53 -21.86 0.88 19.97
CA THR A 53 -21.62 1.06 18.54
C THR A 53 -21.26 2.50 18.24
N THR A 54 -20.33 2.70 17.30
CA THR A 54 -20.05 4.03 16.76
C THR A 54 -21.16 4.52 15.85
N GLY A 55 -21.15 5.82 15.53
CA GLY A 55 -21.83 6.33 14.34
C GLY A 55 -21.35 5.61 13.07
N ILE A 56 -22.23 5.57 12.07
CA ILE A 56 -21.98 4.96 10.77
C ILE A 56 -21.05 5.87 9.96
N PHE A 57 -20.06 5.29 9.29
CA PHE A 57 -19.10 5.99 8.44
C PHE A 57 -18.94 5.28 7.09
N ASN A 58 -18.51 6.01 6.06
CA ASN A 58 -18.40 5.49 4.70
C ASN A 58 -16.94 5.28 4.29
N VAL A 59 -16.60 4.09 3.80
CA VAL A 59 -15.30 3.76 3.20
C VAL A 59 -15.52 2.81 2.03
N GLY A 60 -14.89 3.08 0.88
CA GLY A 60 -15.03 2.27 -0.33
C GLY A 60 -16.46 2.16 -0.85
N GLY A 61 -17.31 3.16 -0.60
CA GLY A 61 -18.73 3.13 -1.00
C GLY A 61 -19.65 2.32 -0.08
N HIS A 62 -19.09 1.68 0.94
CA HIS A 62 -19.82 0.87 1.92
C HIS A 62 -19.96 1.61 3.26
N TYR A 63 -21.02 1.29 3.99
CA TYR A 63 -21.31 1.86 5.30
C TYR A 63 -20.86 0.91 6.41
N TRP A 64 -20.05 1.42 7.33
CA TRP A 64 -19.39 0.66 8.38
C TRP A 64 -19.70 1.28 9.74
N TYR A 65 -19.59 0.47 10.78
CA TYR A 65 -19.56 0.92 12.17
C TYR A 65 -18.67 0.00 13.00
N ILE A 66 -18.17 0.49 14.13
CA ILE A 66 -17.35 -0.27 15.06
C ILE A 66 -18.22 -0.67 16.25
N ARG A 67 -18.15 -1.94 16.65
CA ARG A 67 -18.65 -2.45 17.92
C ARG A 67 -17.49 -2.51 18.90
N TYR A 68 -17.64 -1.75 19.98
CA TYR A 68 -16.70 -1.68 21.08
C TYR A 68 -17.29 -2.39 22.29
N TYR A 69 -16.58 -3.41 22.80
CA TYR A 69 -16.97 -4.19 23.97
C TYR A 69 -16.02 -3.85 25.13
N PRO A 70 -16.43 -3.02 26.09
CA PRO A 70 -15.59 -2.64 27.23
C PRO A 70 -15.16 -3.83 28.09
N ASN A 71 -15.99 -4.87 28.14
CA ASN A 71 -15.91 -6.04 29.03
C ASN A 71 -15.78 -7.37 28.29
N GLY A 72 -15.21 -7.35 27.08
CA GLY A 72 -15.08 -8.51 26.22
C GLY A 72 -16.39 -8.88 25.50
N LEU A 73 -16.27 -9.54 24.35
CA LEU A 73 -17.41 -10.12 23.62
C LEU A 73 -17.96 -11.37 24.32
N THR A 74 -17.08 -12.20 24.88
CA THR A 74 -17.43 -13.46 25.54
C THR A 74 -16.77 -13.54 26.92
N PRO A 75 -17.23 -14.45 27.81
CA PRO A 75 -16.59 -14.66 29.11
C PRO A 75 -15.09 -14.97 29.01
N ASP A 76 -14.64 -15.63 27.94
CA ASP A 76 -13.23 -16.02 27.73
C ASP A 76 -12.31 -14.84 27.38
N CYS A 77 -12.88 -13.71 26.97
CA CYS A 77 -12.16 -12.46 26.72
C CYS A 77 -12.62 -11.33 27.64
N ALA A 78 -13.29 -11.64 28.77
CA ALA A 78 -13.83 -10.65 29.68
C ALA A 78 -12.76 -9.67 30.21
N ASP A 79 -11.53 -10.12 30.39
CA ASP A 79 -10.39 -9.29 30.85
C ASP A 79 -9.78 -8.38 29.77
N TYR A 80 -10.40 -8.34 28.60
CA TYR A 80 -9.95 -7.56 27.46
C TYR A 80 -11.06 -6.64 26.95
N VAL A 81 -10.64 -5.54 26.34
CA VAL A 81 -11.46 -4.79 25.39
C VAL A 81 -11.47 -5.55 24.06
N SER A 82 -12.66 -5.78 23.50
CA SER A 82 -12.82 -6.34 22.16
C SER A 82 -13.34 -5.29 21.18
N LEU A 83 -12.86 -5.35 19.94
CA LEU A 83 -13.24 -4.41 18.88
C LEU A 83 -13.58 -5.17 17.60
N TYR A 84 -14.72 -4.83 17.01
CA TYR A 84 -15.18 -5.40 15.75
C TYR A 84 -15.58 -4.30 14.80
N VAL A 85 -15.22 -4.43 13.53
CA VAL A 85 -15.78 -3.66 12.44
C VAL A 85 -16.96 -4.46 11.87
N ALA A 86 -18.05 -3.78 11.58
CA ALA A 86 -19.26 -4.37 11.03
C ALA A 86 -19.71 -3.60 9.79
N LEU A 87 -20.18 -4.34 8.80
CA LEU A 87 -20.79 -3.79 7.59
C LEU A 87 -22.29 -3.60 7.80
N VAL A 88 -22.82 -2.46 7.35
CA VAL A 88 -24.27 -2.22 7.30
C VAL A 88 -24.80 -2.86 6.02
N TYR A 89 -25.66 -3.86 6.17
CA TYR A 89 -26.46 -4.42 5.08
C TYR A 89 -27.77 -3.67 4.98
N ASP A 90 -28.16 -3.29 3.76
CA ASP A 90 -29.55 -2.96 3.50
C ASP A 90 -30.34 -4.26 3.25
N ASN A 91 -31.67 -4.23 3.45
CA ASN A 91 -32.50 -5.45 3.31
C ASN A 91 -32.38 -6.08 1.91
N ASP A 92 -32.13 -5.28 0.87
CA ASP A 92 -31.93 -5.75 -0.50
C ASP A 92 -30.59 -6.49 -0.72
N ASP A 93 -29.55 -6.19 0.06
CA ASP A 93 -28.22 -6.81 -0.09
C ASP A 93 -28.16 -8.22 0.50
N ALA A 94 -28.95 -8.47 1.55
CA ALA A 94 -29.07 -9.77 2.19
C ALA A 94 -29.79 -10.81 1.30
N GLU A 95 -30.78 -10.38 0.51
CA GLU A 95 -31.47 -11.24 -0.45
C GLU A 95 -30.64 -11.53 -1.71
N ARG A 96 -29.74 -10.62 -2.09
CA ARG A 96 -28.85 -10.76 -3.27
C ARG A 96 -27.57 -11.55 -2.99
N GLY A 97 -27.27 -11.87 -1.74
CA GLY A 97 -26.08 -12.64 -1.35
C GLY A 97 -24.76 -11.92 -1.63
N LEU A 98 -24.76 -10.59 -1.67
CA LEU A 98 -23.59 -9.78 -1.96
C LEU A 98 -22.59 -9.85 -0.80
N ALA A 99 -21.37 -10.28 -1.08
CA ALA A 99 -20.28 -10.31 -0.12
C ALA A 99 -19.28 -9.19 -0.42
N VAL A 100 -18.84 -8.48 0.61
CA VAL A 100 -17.85 -7.41 0.52
C VAL A 100 -16.55 -7.91 1.12
N GLU A 101 -15.47 -7.87 0.35
CA GLU A 101 -14.14 -8.18 0.87
C GLU A 101 -13.47 -6.90 1.36
N ALA A 102 -12.93 -6.92 2.57
CA ALA A 102 -12.18 -5.79 3.11
C ALA A 102 -11.09 -6.26 4.05
N LYS A 103 -10.01 -5.47 4.11
CA LYS A 103 -8.97 -5.56 5.12
C LYS A 103 -9.19 -4.43 6.13
N PHE A 104 -8.89 -4.67 7.40
CA PHE A 104 -8.98 -3.64 8.44
C PHE A 104 -7.88 -3.81 9.50
N SER A 105 -7.60 -2.74 10.24
CA SER A 105 -6.70 -2.77 11.39
C SER A 105 -7.12 -1.77 12.47
N PHE A 106 -6.91 -2.14 13.73
CA PHE A 106 -7.09 -1.25 14.89
C PHE A 106 -5.73 -0.86 15.49
N SER A 107 -5.56 0.41 15.85
CA SER A 107 -4.35 0.91 16.51
C SER A 107 -4.67 2.02 17.53
N LEU A 108 -3.81 2.21 18.53
CA LEU A 108 -3.96 3.31 19.51
C LEU A 108 -3.24 4.55 19.02
N VAL A 109 -3.89 5.70 19.20
CA VAL A 109 -3.40 7.00 18.74
C VAL A 109 -2.41 7.63 19.73
N ASP A 110 -2.23 7.13 20.96
CA ASP A 110 -1.29 7.74 21.93
C ASP A 110 0.20 7.47 21.60
N HIS A 111 0.47 6.70 20.54
CA HIS A 111 1.81 6.55 19.94
C HIS A 111 2.12 7.62 18.86
N VAL A 112 1.40 8.74 18.87
CA VAL A 112 1.46 9.84 17.87
C VAL A 112 2.60 10.81 18.14
N GLU A 113 3.83 10.29 18.17
CA GLU A 113 4.98 11.04 17.66
C GLU A 113 5.46 10.54 16.29
N LYS A 114 4.85 9.52 15.68
CA LYS A 114 5.21 9.10 14.33
C LYS A 114 3.99 8.85 13.45
N GLN A 115 3.60 9.90 12.75
CA GLN A 115 2.77 9.79 11.56
C GLN A 115 3.44 8.84 10.55
N ASN A 116 2.74 7.75 10.24
CA ASN A 116 2.54 7.27 8.89
C ASN A 116 1.15 6.63 8.86
N PRO A 117 0.37 6.75 7.77
CA PRO A 117 -0.76 5.85 7.59
C PRO A 117 -0.17 4.43 7.60
N MET A 118 -0.41 3.66 8.66
CA MET A 118 -0.13 2.23 8.63
C MET A 118 -0.97 1.69 7.49
N TYR A 119 -0.31 1.39 6.36
CA TYR A 119 -0.86 0.50 5.37
C TYR A 119 -1.36 -0.70 6.15
N ILE A 120 -2.65 -0.96 6.09
CA ILE A 120 -3.26 -2.18 6.59
C ILE A 120 -2.37 -3.30 6.04
N CYS A 121 -1.55 -3.85 6.94
CA CYS A 121 -0.28 -4.49 6.59
C CYS A 121 -0.53 -5.62 5.60
N GLU A 122 0.44 -5.98 4.78
CA GLU A 122 0.37 -7.14 3.87
C GLU A 122 0.00 -8.45 4.62
N ALA A 123 0.22 -8.49 5.95
CA ALA A 123 -0.17 -9.56 6.87
C ALA A 123 -1.64 -9.52 7.36
N SER A 124 -2.40 -8.47 7.10
CA SER A 124 -3.82 -8.39 7.48
C SER A 124 -4.66 -9.30 6.57
N LYS A 125 -5.34 -10.26 7.19
CA LYS A 125 -6.20 -11.21 6.50
C LYS A 125 -7.36 -10.45 5.83
N THR A 126 -7.60 -10.73 4.55
CA THR A 126 -8.82 -10.27 3.88
C THR A 126 -10.02 -10.94 4.54
N CYS A 127 -10.97 -10.13 4.99
CA CYS A 127 -12.20 -10.58 5.62
C CYS A 127 -13.35 -10.40 4.64
N THR A 128 -14.13 -11.46 4.46
CA THR A 128 -15.35 -11.44 3.66
C THR A 128 -16.53 -11.11 4.57
N PHE A 129 -17.10 -9.93 4.40
CA PHE A 129 -18.33 -9.51 5.04
C PHE A 129 -19.50 -10.02 4.20
N SER A 130 -20.39 -10.81 4.79
CA SER A 130 -21.58 -11.36 4.12
C SER A 130 -22.79 -11.25 5.06
N GLY A 131 -23.99 -11.53 4.57
CA GLY A 131 -25.18 -11.65 5.44
C GLY A 131 -25.02 -12.68 6.58
N SER A 132 -24.17 -13.69 6.40
CA SER A 132 -23.85 -14.69 7.44
C SER A 132 -22.68 -14.31 8.34
N ALA A 133 -21.80 -13.40 7.91
CA ALA A 133 -20.63 -12.93 8.64
C ALA A 133 -20.49 -11.41 8.50
N THR A 134 -21.34 -10.67 9.22
CA THR A 134 -21.47 -9.21 9.07
C THR A 134 -20.40 -8.41 9.80
N SER A 135 -19.58 -9.05 10.64
CA SER A 135 -18.56 -8.36 11.44
C SER A 135 -17.32 -9.20 11.70
N TRP A 136 -16.17 -8.54 11.71
CA TRP A 136 -14.85 -9.13 11.96
C TRP A 136 -14.08 -8.25 12.95
N GLY A 137 -13.22 -8.83 13.77
CA GLY A 137 -12.60 -8.07 14.85
C GLY A 137 -11.53 -8.82 15.62
N CYS A 138 -11.19 -8.27 16.79
CA CYS A 138 -10.20 -8.80 17.71
C CYS A 138 -10.82 -8.91 19.11
N ASP A 139 -10.94 -10.15 19.61
CA ASP A 139 -11.44 -10.46 20.95
C ASP A 139 -10.55 -9.88 22.06
N ARG A 140 -9.23 -9.86 21.83
CA ARG A 140 -8.22 -9.53 22.83
C ARG A 140 -7.38 -8.33 22.41
N PHE A 141 -8.03 -7.25 22.00
CA PHE A 141 -7.34 -6.06 21.49
C PHE A 141 -6.45 -5.41 22.55
N MET A 142 -6.95 -5.28 23.77
CA MET A 142 -6.21 -4.65 24.87
C MET A 142 -6.66 -5.21 26.21
N ARG A 143 -5.70 -5.51 27.11
CA ARG A 143 -6.03 -5.94 28.48
C ARG A 143 -6.54 -4.76 29.31
N ARG A 144 -7.62 -4.95 30.07
CA ARG A 144 -8.22 -3.88 30.88
C ARG A 144 -7.27 -3.35 31.95
N ASP A 145 -6.52 -4.26 32.58
CA ASP A 145 -5.56 -3.89 33.62
C ASP A 145 -4.39 -3.05 33.09
N ALA A 146 -4.07 -3.12 31.79
CA ALA A 146 -3.12 -2.23 31.15
C ALA A 146 -3.70 -0.83 30.94
N ILE A 147 -5.02 -0.70 30.76
CA ILE A 147 -5.72 0.60 30.68
C ILE A 147 -5.69 1.29 32.04
N GLU A 148 -6.08 0.55 33.07
CA GLU A 148 -6.21 1.05 34.44
C GLU A 148 -4.86 1.43 35.07
N ARG A 149 -3.79 0.71 34.71
CA ARG A 149 -2.44 0.91 35.27
C ARG A 149 -1.57 1.88 34.46
N SER A 150 -1.99 2.30 33.27
CA SER A 150 -1.20 3.19 32.43
C SER A 150 -1.20 4.62 32.96
N SER A 151 -0.01 5.20 33.14
CA SER A 151 0.17 6.63 33.46
C SER A 151 -0.18 7.55 32.28
N ASP A 152 -0.14 7.00 31.06
CA ASP A 152 -0.25 7.74 29.81
C ASP A 152 -1.73 7.97 29.45
N LEU A 153 -2.61 7.03 29.83
CA LEU A 153 -4.06 7.11 29.67
C LEU A 153 -4.69 7.95 30.81
N LYS A 154 -4.32 9.23 30.86
CA LYS A 154 -4.80 10.20 31.86
C LYS A 154 -6.34 10.21 31.90
N GLY A 155 -6.91 9.71 33.00
CA GLY A 155 -8.37 9.72 33.23
C GLY A 155 -9.15 8.61 32.51
N GLY A 156 -8.49 7.56 32.04
CA GLY A 156 -9.16 6.45 31.34
C GLY A 156 -9.63 6.81 29.93
N CYS A 157 -9.00 7.81 29.31
CA CYS A 157 -9.31 8.24 27.95
C CYS A 157 -8.30 7.62 26.98
N PHE A 158 -8.76 7.05 25.88
CA PHE A 158 -7.91 6.55 24.80
C PHE A 158 -8.60 6.73 23.45
N THR A 159 -7.81 6.83 22.38
CA THR A 159 -8.35 6.90 21.01
C THR A 159 -7.85 5.72 20.21
N VAL A 160 -8.78 5.01 19.57
CA VAL A 160 -8.52 3.91 18.65
C VAL A 160 -8.72 4.42 17.22
N ARG A 161 -7.73 4.20 16.37
CA ARG A 161 -7.83 4.38 14.92
C ARG A 161 -8.17 3.05 14.27
N CYS A 162 -9.24 3.03 13.48
CA CYS A 162 -9.65 1.92 12.64
C CYS A 162 -9.38 2.27 11.18
N ASP A 163 -8.42 1.61 10.54
CA ASP A 163 -8.18 1.73 9.10
C ASP A 163 -8.96 0.62 8.38
N ILE A 164 -9.64 0.95 7.30
CA ILE A 164 -10.39 0.03 6.43
C ILE A 164 -9.93 0.20 4.98
N MET A 165 -9.80 -0.91 4.27
CA MET A 165 -9.57 -0.97 2.82
C MET A 165 -10.51 -2.00 2.20
N VAL A 166 -11.38 -1.55 1.30
CA VAL A 166 -12.30 -2.43 0.57
C VAL A 166 -11.54 -3.04 -0.60
N VAL A 167 -11.56 -4.36 -0.68
CA VAL A 167 -10.96 -5.14 -1.76
C VAL A 167 -12.01 -5.32 -2.85
N CYS A 168 -11.84 -4.60 -3.96
CA CYS A 168 -12.73 -4.77 -5.11
C CYS A 168 -12.47 -6.15 -5.75
N GLN A 169 -13.46 -7.04 -5.71
CA GLN A 169 -13.44 -8.25 -6.53
C GLN A 169 -13.92 -7.91 -7.93
N ASP A 170 -13.06 -8.15 -8.93
CA ASP A 170 -13.42 -8.15 -10.34
C ASP A 170 -14.34 -9.34 -10.64
N SER A 171 -15.63 -9.23 -10.32
CA SER A 171 -16.61 -10.24 -10.68
C SER A 171 -17.15 -9.98 -12.10
N LYS A 172 -17.14 -11.04 -12.89
CA LYS A 172 -17.67 -11.11 -14.25
C LYS A 172 -19.20 -10.90 -14.23
N THR A 173 -19.65 -10.06 -15.16
CA THR A 173 -20.95 -10.03 -15.87
C THR A 173 -22.25 -9.66 -15.12
N GLU A 174 -22.81 -8.54 -15.62
CA GLU A 174 -24.22 -8.23 -15.91
C GLU A 174 -25.15 -7.62 -14.83
N ASP A 175 -25.15 -6.28 -14.88
CA ASP A 175 -26.30 -5.37 -15.05
C ASP A 175 -26.97 -4.67 -13.85
N ALA A 176 -27.26 -3.39 -14.12
CA ALA A 176 -28.09 -2.41 -13.45
C ALA A 176 -27.62 -1.79 -12.11
N GLY A 177 -26.89 -0.68 -12.24
CA GLY A 177 -27.29 0.53 -11.51
C GLY A 177 -26.40 1.02 -10.36
N ARG A 178 -25.08 1.11 -10.55
CA ARG A 178 -24.21 2.15 -9.96
C ARG A 178 -22.82 2.03 -10.57
N THR A 179 -22.54 2.88 -11.55
CA THR A 179 -21.32 2.86 -12.36
C THR A 179 -20.11 3.32 -11.54
N LEU A 180 -19.54 2.45 -10.72
CA LEU A 180 -18.14 2.57 -10.31
C LEU A 180 -17.31 2.38 -11.57
N SER A 181 -16.61 3.42 -12.02
CA SER A 181 -16.03 3.43 -13.36
C SER A 181 -14.94 2.36 -13.49
N GLY A 182 -15.25 1.25 -14.14
CA GLY A 182 -14.29 0.23 -14.63
C GLY A 182 -13.35 0.75 -15.73
N ILE A 183 -13.03 2.04 -15.70
CA ILE A 183 -12.26 2.74 -16.71
C ILE A 183 -10.86 2.15 -16.87
N HIS A 184 -10.24 1.73 -15.77
CA HIS A 184 -8.93 1.08 -15.80
C HIS A 184 -9.00 -0.30 -16.50
N HIS A 185 -10.07 -1.09 -16.31
CA HIS A 185 -10.29 -2.32 -17.09
C HIS A 185 -10.57 -2.02 -18.56
N HIS A 186 -11.36 -0.98 -18.87
CA HIS A 186 -11.64 -0.60 -20.25
C HIS A 186 -10.37 -0.18 -21.00
N PHE A 187 -9.50 0.61 -20.36
CA PHE A 187 -8.21 0.98 -20.92
C PHE A 187 -7.24 -0.21 -20.96
N ASN A 188 -7.23 -1.09 -19.96
CA ASN A 188 -6.45 -2.32 -20.03
C ASN A 188 -6.88 -3.20 -21.20
N ASN A 189 -8.20 -3.36 -21.42
CA ASN A 189 -8.76 -4.09 -22.54
C ASN A 189 -8.34 -3.44 -23.87
N LEU A 190 -8.31 -2.10 -23.94
CA LEU A 190 -7.82 -1.38 -25.12
C LEU A 190 -6.34 -1.72 -25.40
N LEU A 191 -5.49 -1.75 -24.37
CA LEU A 191 -4.08 -2.15 -24.49
C LEU A 191 -3.92 -3.61 -24.94
N GLN A 192 -4.72 -4.53 -24.40
CA GLN A 192 -4.65 -5.97 -24.71
C GLN A 192 -5.17 -6.29 -26.12
N THR A 193 -6.32 -5.74 -26.49
CA THR A 193 -6.96 -5.98 -27.80
C THR A 193 -6.28 -5.23 -28.93
N LYS A 194 -5.57 -4.13 -28.61
CA LYS A 194 -4.86 -3.26 -29.57
C LYS A 194 -5.79 -2.57 -30.58
N VAL A 195 -7.09 -2.55 -30.30
CA VAL A 195 -8.09 -1.91 -31.17
C VAL A 195 -7.86 -0.41 -31.17
N GLY A 196 -7.60 0.17 -32.35
CA GLY A 196 -7.35 1.60 -32.50
C GLY A 196 -5.92 2.04 -32.15
N ALA A 197 -4.99 1.11 -31.94
CA ALA A 197 -3.59 1.43 -31.70
C ALA A 197 -2.98 2.16 -32.90
N ASP A 198 -2.38 3.32 -32.65
CA ASP A 198 -1.87 4.27 -33.64
C ASP A 198 -0.36 4.56 -33.46
N VAL A 199 0.30 3.83 -32.57
CA VAL A 199 1.75 3.83 -32.38
C VAL A 199 2.24 2.43 -32.01
N THR A 200 3.47 2.10 -32.42
CA THR A 200 4.16 0.87 -32.03
C THR A 200 5.54 1.21 -31.49
N PHE A 201 5.90 0.63 -30.36
CA PHE A 201 7.25 0.70 -29.78
C PHE A 201 7.98 -0.61 -30.02
N GLU A 202 9.29 -0.55 -30.20
CA GLU A 202 10.16 -1.72 -30.20
C GLU A 202 11.17 -1.59 -29.07
N VAL A 203 11.16 -2.55 -28.15
CA VAL A 203 11.92 -2.55 -26.89
C VAL A 203 12.52 -3.93 -26.70
N SER A 204 13.85 -4.02 -26.64
CA SER A 204 14.57 -5.30 -26.56
C SER A 204 14.16 -6.33 -27.62
N GLY A 205 13.76 -5.89 -28.81
CA GLY A 205 13.27 -6.76 -29.90
C GLY A 205 11.79 -7.14 -29.82
N GLU A 206 11.08 -6.79 -28.74
CA GLU A 206 9.63 -6.97 -28.62
C GLU A 206 8.87 -5.74 -29.12
N ARG A 207 7.73 -5.97 -29.78
CA ARG A 207 6.87 -4.89 -30.30
C ARG A 207 5.62 -4.68 -29.44
N PHE A 208 5.37 -3.42 -29.08
CA PHE A 208 4.26 -2.99 -28.24
C PHE A 208 3.38 -1.99 -28.99
N ALA A 209 2.17 -2.40 -29.37
CA ALA A 209 1.16 -1.52 -29.94
C ALA A 209 0.46 -0.72 -28.81
N ALA A 210 0.26 0.58 -29.02
CA ALA A 210 -0.34 1.47 -28.02
C ALA A 210 -1.08 2.65 -28.68
N HIS A 211 -1.65 3.52 -27.84
CA HIS A 211 -2.52 4.63 -28.22
C HIS A 211 -1.87 5.95 -27.82
N ARG A 212 -1.54 6.80 -28.80
CA ARG A 212 -0.83 8.06 -28.57
C ARG A 212 -1.56 8.96 -27.60
N CYS A 213 -2.88 9.07 -27.72
CA CYS A 213 -3.71 9.91 -26.86
C CYS A 213 -3.65 9.48 -25.39
N VAL A 214 -3.67 8.16 -25.10
CA VAL A 214 -3.59 7.63 -23.74
C VAL A 214 -2.21 7.90 -23.15
N LEU A 215 -1.13 7.60 -23.90
CA LEU A 215 0.24 7.84 -23.46
C LEU A 215 0.49 9.34 -23.17
N ALA A 216 0.05 10.21 -24.08
CA ALA A 216 0.23 11.64 -23.97
C ALA A 216 -0.59 12.27 -22.83
N ALA A 217 -1.80 11.77 -22.56
CA ALA A 217 -2.60 12.23 -21.44
C ALA A 217 -1.96 11.91 -20.07
N ARG A 218 -1.14 10.85 -20.02
CA ARG A 218 -0.59 10.29 -18.76
C ARG A 218 0.88 10.62 -18.53
N SER A 219 1.60 11.07 -19.58
CA SER A 219 3.02 11.41 -19.51
C SER A 219 3.30 12.64 -20.37
N LYS A 220 3.84 13.69 -19.74
CA LYS A 220 4.27 14.90 -20.46
C LYS A 220 5.40 14.62 -21.45
N VAL A 221 6.24 13.63 -21.14
CA VAL A 221 7.33 13.19 -22.02
C VAL A 221 6.75 12.54 -23.28
N PHE A 222 5.78 11.63 -23.14
CA PHE A 222 5.08 11.08 -24.31
C PHE A 222 4.27 12.14 -25.05
N MET A 223 3.63 13.09 -24.36
CA MET A 223 2.96 14.22 -25.01
C MET A 223 3.92 15.01 -25.90
N ALA A 224 5.08 15.39 -25.38
CA ALA A 224 6.10 16.11 -26.15
C ALA A 224 6.67 15.25 -27.29
N GLN A 225 6.97 13.97 -27.03
CA GLN A 225 7.55 13.07 -28.02
C GLN A 225 6.58 12.75 -29.17
N LEU A 226 5.28 12.60 -28.88
CA LEU A 226 4.28 12.17 -29.86
C LEU A 226 3.53 13.33 -30.52
N PHE A 227 3.37 14.46 -29.84
CA PHE A 227 2.58 15.60 -30.33
C PHE A 227 3.34 16.94 -30.34
N GLY A 228 4.56 17.00 -29.83
CA GLY A 228 5.38 18.22 -29.83
C GLY A 228 5.99 18.57 -31.19
N PRO A 229 6.61 19.76 -31.31
CA PRO A 229 7.21 20.26 -32.55
C PRO A 229 8.40 19.43 -33.06
N MET A 230 8.93 18.50 -32.26
CA MET A 230 9.93 17.49 -32.69
C MET A 230 9.36 16.42 -33.65
N LYS A 231 8.13 16.59 -34.15
CA LYS A 231 7.46 15.70 -35.10
C LYS A 231 7.85 15.95 -36.57
N GLU A 232 8.79 16.85 -36.83
CA GLU A 232 9.27 17.15 -38.18
C GLU A 232 10.14 16.00 -38.73
N GLY A 233 9.46 15.00 -39.29
CA GLY A 233 10.05 13.99 -40.14
C GLY A 233 9.56 12.59 -39.81
N THR A 234 8.85 11.99 -40.77
CA THR A 234 8.59 10.54 -40.89
C THR A 234 7.28 10.03 -40.28
N THR A 235 6.24 10.15 -41.11
CA THR A 235 5.17 9.16 -41.40
C THR A 235 4.44 8.47 -40.24
N THR A 236 3.14 8.35 -40.45
CA THR A 236 2.09 7.66 -39.69
C THR A 236 2.32 6.15 -39.43
N SER A 237 3.54 5.64 -39.55
CA SER A 237 3.88 4.21 -39.39
C SER A 237 5.34 3.98 -38.95
N THR A 238 5.91 4.87 -38.14
CA THR A 238 7.25 4.68 -37.58
C THR A 238 7.18 3.94 -36.24
N VAL A 239 7.85 2.80 -36.16
CA VAL A 239 8.08 2.07 -34.91
C VAL A 239 9.07 2.87 -34.07
N ILE A 240 8.70 3.23 -32.84
CA ILE A 240 9.53 4.01 -31.92
C ILE A 240 10.48 3.06 -31.17
N GLN A 241 11.78 3.22 -31.37
CA GLN A 241 12.80 2.38 -30.75
C GLN A 241 13.15 2.87 -29.34
N ILE A 242 13.11 1.98 -28.35
CA ILE A 242 13.59 2.23 -26.99
C ILE A 242 14.75 1.26 -26.71
N LYS A 243 15.98 1.80 -26.68
CA LYS A 243 17.21 1.00 -26.54
C LYS A 243 17.58 0.68 -25.09
N ASP A 244 17.31 1.61 -24.18
CA ASP A 244 17.77 1.54 -22.78
C ASP A 244 16.63 1.15 -21.83
N MET A 245 15.92 0.08 -22.17
CA MET A 245 14.85 -0.46 -21.33
C MET A 245 14.61 -1.93 -21.67
N GLU A 246 14.38 -2.75 -20.65
CA GLU A 246 13.93 -4.13 -20.84
C GLU A 246 12.44 -4.17 -21.21
N ALA A 247 12.06 -5.10 -22.09
CA ALA A 247 10.68 -5.30 -22.52
C ALA A 247 9.69 -5.50 -21.34
N LYS A 248 10.10 -6.25 -20.30
CA LYS A 248 9.28 -6.47 -19.09
C LYS A 248 8.99 -5.17 -18.32
N VAL A 249 9.97 -4.27 -18.25
CA VAL A 249 9.86 -2.97 -17.58
C VAL A 249 8.95 -2.04 -18.38
N PHE A 250 9.12 -2.04 -19.70
CA PHE A 250 8.25 -1.23 -20.57
C PHE A 250 6.80 -1.73 -20.58
N ARG A 251 6.59 -3.05 -20.52
CA ARG A 251 5.26 -3.65 -20.33
C ARG A 251 4.61 -3.19 -19.03
N ALA A 252 5.36 -3.22 -17.94
CA ALA A 252 4.92 -2.70 -16.65
C ALA A 252 4.54 -1.21 -16.73
N LEU A 253 5.40 -0.39 -17.34
CA LEU A 253 5.14 1.04 -17.58
C LEU A 253 3.82 1.26 -18.34
N LEU A 254 3.59 0.49 -19.41
CA LEU A 254 2.34 0.57 -20.19
C LEU A 254 1.12 0.17 -19.37
N ILE A 255 1.19 -0.92 -18.60
CA ILE A 255 0.07 -1.31 -17.73
C ILE A 255 -0.27 -0.16 -16.79
N PHE A 256 0.72 0.42 -16.09
CA PHE A 256 0.49 1.54 -15.19
C PHE A 256 -0.09 2.77 -15.90
N ILE A 257 0.35 3.08 -17.12
CA ILE A 257 -0.19 4.22 -17.89
C ILE A 257 -1.69 4.03 -18.16
N TYR A 258 -2.11 2.82 -18.52
CA TYR A 258 -3.49 2.53 -18.89
C TYR A 258 -4.40 2.28 -17.68
N THR A 259 -3.88 1.75 -16.58
CA THR A 259 -4.70 1.29 -15.46
C THR A 259 -4.50 2.09 -14.18
N ASP A 260 -3.39 2.83 -14.05
CA ASP A 260 -2.94 3.44 -12.79
C ASP A 260 -2.74 2.40 -11.66
N VAL A 261 -2.54 1.12 -12.02
CA VAL A 261 -2.26 0.02 -11.08
C VAL A 261 -0.79 -0.34 -11.14
N PHE A 262 -0.18 -0.56 -9.97
CA PHE A 262 1.22 -0.97 -9.89
C PHE A 262 1.40 -2.37 -10.52
N PRO A 263 2.27 -2.51 -11.52
CA PRO A 263 2.24 -3.64 -12.46
C PRO A 263 3.13 -4.83 -12.07
N LEU A 264 3.75 -4.84 -10.89
CA LEU A 264 4.61 -5.95 -10.48
C LEU A 264 3.77 -7.03 -9.80
N PRO A 265 3.81 -8.30 -10.26
CA PRO A 265 3.30 -9.37 -9.44
C PRO A 265 4.19 -9.44 -8.19
N LEU A 266 3.62 -9.40 -7.01
CA LEU A 266 4.25 -9.94 -5.80
C LEU A 266 3.73 -11.37 -5.71
N ARG A 267 4.66 -12.33 -5.84
CA ARG A 267 4.46 -13.79 -5.87
C ARG A 267 3.65 -14.31 -7.06
N GLU A 268 4.32 -15.04 -7.95
CA GLU A 268 3.61 -16.11 -8.64
C GLU A 268 3.30 -17.13 -7.55
N GLU A 269 2.03 -17.27 -7.18
CA GLU A 269 1.57 -18.47 -6.48
C GLU A 269 1.81 -19.64 -7.45
N HIS A 270 2.99 -20.23 -7.40
CA HIS A 270 3.20 -21.57 -7.91
C HIS A 270 2.31 -22.49 -7.07
N ARG A 271 1.09 -22.74 -7.57
CA ARG A 271 0.27 -23.88 -7.15
C ARG A 271 1.04 -25.14 -7.53
N MET A 272 1.97 -25.55 -6.67
CA MET A 272 2.52 -26.90 -6.71
C MET A 272 1.48 -27.81 -6.06
N GLY A 273 0.93 -28.73 -6.84
CA GLY A 273 0.14 -29.84 -6.30
C GLY A 273 0.99 -30.64 -5.31
N GLU A 274 0.32 -31.24 -4.32
CA GLU A 274 0.92 -31.83 -3.12
C GLU A 274 1.84 -33.05 -3.36
N ASP A 275 2.03 -33.47 -4.61
CA ASP A 275 2.91 -34.59 -4.99
C ASP A 275 4.04 -34.06 -5.87
N GLU A 276 5.19 -33.68 -5.29
CA GLU A 276 6.57 -33.96 -5.78
C GLU A 276 7.57 -33.43 -4.72
N MET A 277 7.44 -33.91 -3.48
CA MET A 277 8.47 -33.73 -2.45
C MET A 277 9.53 -34.81 -2.63
N SER A 278 10.53 -34.57 -3.48
CA SER A 278 11.91 -35.02 -3.22
C SER A 278 12.87 -34.54 -4.29
N VAL A 279 14.03 -34.04 -3.83
CA VAL A 279 15.25 -33.71 -4.57
C VAL A 279 15.28 -32.32 -5.22
N VAL A 280 15.48 -31.26 -4.43
CA VAL A 280 16.59 -30.27 -4.53
C VAL A 280 16.39 -29.12 -3.50
N MET A 281 16.85 -29.31 -2.25
CA MET A 281 16.69 -28.29 -1.19
C MET A 281 17.69 -27.11 -1.28
N GLU A 282 18.80 -27.25 -2.02
CA GLU A 282 19.73 -26.14 -2.28
C GLU A 282 19.35 -25.36 -3.55
N GLU A 283 19.03 -26.04 -4.66
CA GLU A 283 18.63 -25.35 -5.90
C GLU A 283 17.30 -24.58 -5.76
N ALA A 284 16.37 -25.03 -4.91
CA ALA A 284 15.12 -24.31 -4.65
C ALA A 284 15.33 -23.00 -3.86
N LYS A 285 16.29 -22.97 -2.93
CA LYS A 285 16.65 -21.76 -2.15
C LYS A 285 17.44 -20.76 -3.00
N GLU A 286 18.34 -21.26 -3.84
CA GLU A 286 19.06 -20.46 -4.82
C GLU A 286 18.10 -19.91 -5.89
N ALA A 287 17.15 -20.69 -6.39
CA ALA A 287 16.13 -20.24 -7.33
C ALA A 287 15.23 -19.14 -6.73
N GLU A 288 14.85 -19.25 -5.46
CA GLU A 288 14.03 -18.25 -4.76
C GLU A 288 14.81 -16.94 -4.51
N ALA A 289 16.08 -17.02 -4.10
CA ALA A 289 16.95 -15.85 -3.95
C ALA A 289 17.26 -15.14 -5.29
N VAL A 290 17.45 -15.91 -6.37
CA VAL A 290 17.65 -15.39 -7.73
C VAL A 290 16.38 -14.68 -8.23
N GLN A 291 15.19 -15.18 -7.88
CA GLN A 291 13.91 -14.56 -8.22
C GLN A 291 13.76 -13.18 -7.52
N ASP A 292 14.19 -13.07 -6.27
CA ASP A 292 14.11 -11.83 -5.49
C ASP A 292 15.11 -10.76 -5.97
N GLU A 293 16.34 -11.16 -6.32
CA GLU A 293 17.30 -10.22 -6.93
C GLU A 293 16.81 -9.69 -8.29
N MET A 294 16.24 -10.57 -9.12
CA MET A 294 15.70 -10.18 -10.43
C MET A 294 14.47 -9.26 -10.29
N ARG A 295 13.68 -9.42 -9.23
CA ARG A 295 12.58 -8.51 -8.86
C ARG A 295 13.09 -7.13 -8.46
N LEU A 296 14.07 -7.07 -7.57
CA LEU A 296 14.63 -5.81 -7.10
C LEU A 296 15.25 -5.03 -8.27
N GLN A 297 15.93 -5.73 -9.18
CA GLN A 297 16.45 -5.12 -10.40
C GLN A 297 15.34 -4.59 -11.32
N CYS A 298 14.26 -5.36 -11.51
CA CYS A 298 13.10 -4.90 -12.28
C CYS A 298 12.45 -3.65 -11.66
N LEU A 299 12.32 -3.62 -10.32
CA LEU A 299 11.81 -2.48 -9.57
C LEU A 299 12.69 -1.24 -9.73
N GLN A 300 14.02 -1.40 -9.63
CA GLN A 300 14.98 -0.32 -9.88
C GLN A 300 14.86 0.21 -11.32
N HIS A 301 14.76 -0.66 -12.32
CA HIS A 301 14.58 -0.24 -13.71
C HIS A 301 13.22 0.44 -13.94
N LEU A 302 12.15 -0.02 -13.28
CA LEU A 302 10.84 0.61 -13.34
C LEU A 302 10.83 1.99 -12.69
N PHE A 303 11.55 2.18 -11.58
CA PHE A 303 11.76 3.48 -10.96
C PHE A 303 12.44 4.47 -11.94
N VAL A 304 13.53 4.05 -12.58
CA VAL A 304 14.23 4.85 -13.60
C VAL A 304 13.31 5.18 -14.77
N ALA A 305 12.51 4.20 -15.23
CA ALA A 305 11.54 4.39 -16.30
C ALA A 305 10.43 5.38 -15.91
N ALA A 306 9.91 5.28 -14.69
CA ALA A 306 8.88 6.17 -14.17
C ALA A 306 9.35 7.63 -14.14
N ASP A 307 10.59 7.87 -13.70
CA ASP A 307 11.18 9.20 -13.73
C ASP A 307 11.42 9.69 -15.17
N ARG A 308 12.00 8.84 -16.03
CA ARG A 308 12.25 9.15 -17.45
C ARG A 308 10.99 9.59 -18.20
N TYR A 309 9.83 9.02 -17.86
CA TYR A 309 8.55 9.31 -18.50
C TYR A 309 7.64 10.24 -17.67
N ASP A 310 8.16 10.90 -16.63
CA ASP A 310 7.42 11.83 -15.76
C ASP A 310 6.14 11.23 -15.13
N LEU A 311 6.20 9.96 -14.71
CA LEU A 311 5.12 9.25 -14.04
C LEU A 311 5.30 9.33 -12.51
N GLN A 312 5.04 10.51 -11.95
CA GLN A 312 5.33 10.84 -10.54
C GLN A 312 4.71 9.86 -9.52
N ARG A 313 3.47 9.41 -9.74
CA ARG A 313 2.82 8.44 -8.85
C ARG A 313 3.50 7.07 -8.89
N LEU A 314 3.89 6.58 -10.07
CA LEU A 314 4.63 5.32 -10.19
C LEU A 314 6.01 5.45 -9.56
N LYS A 315 6.70 6.56 -9.80
CA LYS A 315 8.01 6.86 -9.19
C LYS A 315 7.92 6.79 -7.65
N PHE A 316 6.93 7.47 -7.07
CA PHE A 316 6.69 7.43 -5.62
C PHE A 316 6.42 6.01 -5.09
N ILE A 317 5.60 5.22 -5.78
CA ILE A 317 5.33 3.83 -5.37
C ILE A 317 6.62 2.99 -5.43
N CYS A 318 7.43 3.15 -6.48
CA CYS A 318 8.71 2.48 -6.58
C CYS A 318 9.68 2.90 -5.45
N GLU A 319 9.69 4.18 -5.06
CA GLU A 319 10.50 4.66 -3.93
C GLU A 319 10.11 3.96 -2.61
N GLN A 320 8.81 3.83 -2.33
CA GLN A 320 8.33 3.12 -1.14
C GLN A 320 8.79 1.66 -1.15
N GLN A 321 8.56 0.96 -2.26
CA GLN A 321 8.93 -0.44 -2.41
C GLN A 321 10.46 -0.66 -2.32
N LEU A 322 11.27 0.23 -2.91
CA LEU A 322 12.72 0.17 -2.80
C LEU A 322 13.20 0.40 -1.37
N SER A 323 12.52 1.28 -0.61
CA SER A 323 12.86 1.56 0.79
C SER A 323 12.60 0.39 1.73
N GLU A 324 11.60 -0.44 1.41
CA GLU A 324 11.25 -1.65 2.17
C GLU A 324 12.24 -2.80 1.93
N HIS A 325 12.91 -2.83 0.77
CA HIS A 325 13.77 -3.92 0.31
C HIS A 325 15.27 -3.55 0.31
N ILE A 326 15.69 -2.59 1.14
CA ILE A 326 17.10 -2.23 1.26
C ILE A 326 17.85 -3.36 1.98
N GLY A 327 18.87 -3.90 1.32
CA GLY A 327 19.76 -4.93 1.85
C GLY A 327 21.23 -4.51 1.81
N VAL A 328 22.09 -5.29 2.45
CA VAL A 328 23.54 -5.02 2.56
C VAL A 328 24.19 -4.92 1.17
N THR A 329 23.77 -5.75 0.20
CA THR A 329 24.30 -5.77 -1.17
C THR A 329 23.64 -4.72 -2.07
N SER A 330 22.41 -4.29 -1.77
CA SER A 330 21.60 -3.40 -2.62
C SER A 330 21.57 -1.94 -2.16
N VAL A 331 22.01 -1.64 -0.93
CA VAL A 331 21.91 -0.28 -0.37
C VAL A 331 22.70 0.74 -1.19
N MET A 332 23.88 0.39 -1.68
CA MET A 332 24.70 1.34 -2.46
C MET A 332 24.18 1.56 -3.87
N SER A 333 23.60 0.54 -4.51
CA SER A 333 22.96 0.73 -5.81
C SER A 333 21.69 1.56 -5.68
N THR A 334 20.90 1.34 -4.61
CA THR A 334 19.68 2.10 -4.30
C THR A 334 20.00 3.56 -3.93
N LEU A 335 21.06 3.80 -3.16
CA LEU A 335 21.53 5.15 -2.81
C LEU A 335 21.97 5.93 -4.05
N ALA A 336 22.71 5.28 -4.97
CA ALA A 336 23.10 5.89 -6.24
C ALA A 336 21.88 6.30 -7.08
N LEU A 337 20.86 5.44 -7.14
CA LEU A 337 19.60 5.74 -7.84
C LEU A 337 18.83 6.89 -7.18
N ALA A 338 18.78 6.90 -5.85
CA ALA A 338 18.11 7.96 -5.10
C ALA A 338 18.72 9.33 -5.38
N GLU A 339 20.06 9.43 -5.39
CA GLU A 339 20.73 10.70 -5.72
C GLU A 339 20.52 11.08 -7.20
N GLN A 340 20.71 10.13 -8.12
CA GLN A 340 20.58 10.37 -9.56
C GLN A 340 19.21 10.90 -9.97
N HIS A 341 18.15 10.41 -9.31
CA HIS A 341 16.76 10.78 -9.59
C HIS A 341 16.17 11.74 -8.54
N HIS A 342 17.03 12.38 -7.74
CA HIS A 342 16.67 13.41 -6.76
C HIS A 342 15.58 13.00 -5.75
N CYS A 343 15.65 11.78 -5.23
CA CYS A 343 14.68 11.20 -4.30
C CYS A 343 15.20 11.23 -2.85
N GLN A 344 14.91 12.32 -2.15
CA GLN A 344 15.43 12.56 -0.81
C GLN A 344 14.94 11.51 0.21
N GLY A 345 13.68 11.09 0.15
CA GLY A 345 13.13 10.09 1.09
C GLY A 345 13.82 8.73 0.99
N LEU A 346 14.09 8.26 -0.23
CA LEU A 346 14.83 7.01 -0.46
C LEU A 346 16.29 7.14 -0.02
N LYS A 347 16.93 8.30 -0.27
CA LYS A 347 18.30 8.59 0.19
C LYS A 347 18.40 8.52 1.73
N GLU A 348 17.45 9.15 2.42
CA GLU A 348 17.39 9.12 3.89
C GLU A 348 17.16 7.71 4.43
N ALA A 349 16.32 6.90 3.77
CA ALA A 349 16.11 5.50 4.12
C ALA A 349 17.41 4.70 3.98
N CYS A 350 18.18 4.89 2.90
CA CYS A 350 19.50 4.28 2.74
C CYS A 350 20.46 4.70 3.85
N PHE A 351 20.52 5.99 4.21
CA PHE A 351 21.38 6.44 5.31
C PHE A 351 21.01 5.82 6.65
N LYS A 352 19.72 5.81 7.00
CA LYS A 352 19.21 5.17 8.22
C LYS A 352 19.54 3.68 8.24
N PHE A 353 19.38 2.99 7.11
CA PHE A 353 19.75 1.58 7.01
C PHE A 353 21.22 1.35 7.34
N ILE A 354 22.14 2.09 6.71
CA ILE A 354 23.59 1.96 6.92
C ILE A 354 23.96 2.27 8.37
N GLN A 355 23.31 3.26 9.00
CA GLN A 355 23.56 3.67 10.39
C GLN A 355 23.21 2.60 11.43
N VAL A 356 22.20 1.77 11.17
CA VAL A 356 21.73 0.74 12.11
C VAL A 356 22.49 -0.60 11.92
N GLN A 357 23.30 -0.74 10.87
CA GLN A 357 24.04 -1.97 10.61
C GLN A 357 25.17 -2.22 11.62
N SER A 358 25.44 -3.50 11.87
CA SER A 358 26.58 -3.93 12.68
C SER A 358 27.92 -3.62 11.98
N PRO A 359 29.04 -3.50 12.73
CA PRO A 359 30.35 -3.20 12.15
C PRO A 359 30.80 -4.20 11.06
N SER A 360 30.45 -5.49 11.21
CA SER A 360 30.74 -6.52 10.21
C SER A 360 29.94 -6.32 8.93
N CYS A 361 28.64 -6.03 9.03
CA CYS A 361 27.79 -5.71 7.88
C CYS A 361 28.27 -4.43 7.18
N LEU A 362 28.66 -3.41 7.93
CA LEU A 362 29.20 -2.16 7.38
C LEU A 362 30.50 -2.40 6.60
N GLN A 363 31.40 -3.25 7.12
CA GLN A 363 32.59 -3.65 6.40
C GLN A 363 32.26 -4.35 5.07
N THR A 364 31.21 -5.19 5.04
CA THR A 364 30.73 -5.80 3.80
C THR A 364 30.24 -4.74 2.82
N VAL A 365 29.40 -3.79 3.25
CA VAL A 365 28.91 -2.68 2.41
C VAL A 365 30.09 -1.88 1.82
N MET A 366 31.06 -1.51 2.64
CA MET A 366 32.25 -0.76 2.23
C MET A 366 33.16 -1.55 1.28
N SER A 367 33.12 -2.88 1.33
CA SER A 367 33.88 -3.74 0.41
C SER A 367 33.15 -3.96 -0.92
N THR A 368 31.90 -3.51 -1.06
CA THR A 368 31.17 -3.64 -2.33
C THR A 368 31.64 -2.60 -3.34
N ASN A 369 31.70 -2.99 -4.61
CA ASN A 369 31.98 -2.06 -5.73
C ASN A 369 30.97 -0.89 -5.78
N GLY A 370 29.77 -1.06 -5.21
CA GLY A 370 28.76 -0.01 -5.12
C GLY A 370 29.22 1.18 -4.27
N TRP A 371 30.03 0.93 -3.22
CA TRP A 371 30.55 1.97 -2.35
C TRP A 371 31.51 2.91 -3.09
N ASP A 372 32.52 2.33 -3.75
CA ASP A 372 33.50 3.08 -4.54
C ASP A 372 32.84 3.88 -5.66
N ARG A 373 31.81 3.29 -6.30
CA ARG A 373 31.04 3.97 -7.35
C ARG A 373 30.31 5.19 -6.82
N VAL A 374 29.64 5.10 -5.67
CA VAL A 374 28.96 6.26 -5.06
C VAL A 374 29.97 7.31 -4.62
N TYR A 375 31.08 6.89 -3.99
CA TYR A 375 32.14 7.80 -3.56
C TYR A 375 32.73 8.61 -4.71
N THR A 376 32.99 7.96 -5.85
CA THR A 376 33.57 8.60 -7.04
C THR A 376 32.55 9.44 -7.82
N THR A 377 31.31 8.97 -7.95
CA THR A 377 30.28 9.62 -8.79
C THR A 377 29.57 10.76 -8.04
N TYR A 378 29.34 10.59 -6.73
CA TYR A 378 28.54 11.49 -5.90
C TYR A 378 29.25 11.86 -4.58
N PRO A 379 30.40 12.55 -4.61
CA PRO A 379 31.16 12.88 -3.41
C PRO A 379 30.42 13.79 -2.42
N SER A 380 29.41 14.54 -2.87
CA SER A 380 28.50 15.32 -2.02
C SER A 380 27.66 14.46 -1.10
N VAL A 381 27.13 13.35 -1.60
CA VAL A 381 26.33 12.38 -0.83
C VAL A 381 27.15 11.81 0.32
N PHE A 382 28.43 11.57 0.08
CA PHE A 382 29.33 11.07 1.12
C PHE A 382 29.58 12.10 2.23
N LYS A 383 29.73 13.38 1.87
CA LYS A 383 29.84 14.47 2.85
C LYS A 383 28.56 14.60 3.69
N GLU A 384 27.39 14.49 3.06
CA GLU A 384 26.08 14.50 3.72
C GLU A 384 25.95 13.31 4.68
N PHE A 385 26.37 12.11 4.24
CA PHE A 385 26.36 10.90 5.07
C PHE A 385 27.24 11.04 6.32
N ILE A 386 28.48 11.55 6.17
CA ILE A 386 29.39 11.81 7.30
C ILE A 386 28.78 12.83 8.27
N ALA A 387 28.19 13.91 7.75
CA ALA A 387 27.51 14.90 8.59
C ALA A 387 26.34 14.29 9.37
N ASN A 388 25.59 13.40 8.74
CA ASN A 388 24.47 12.68 9.37
C ASN A 388 24.96 11.73 10.48
N LEU A 389 26.07 11.02 10.27
CA LEU A 389 26.71 10.21 11.32
C LEU A 389 27.13 11.05 12.54
N ALA A 390 27.66 12.25 12.31
CA ALA A 390 28.09 13.14 13.40
C ALA A 390 26.92 13.72 14.21
N LEU A 391 25.74 13.87 13.61
CA LEU A 391 24.53 14.38 14.27
C LEU A 391 23.85 13.34 15.18
N ASN A 392 23.97 12.05 14.85
CA ASN A 392 23.33 10.96 15.60
C ASN A 392 24.16 10.43 16.79
N GLN A 393 25.33 11.03 17.09
CA GLN A 393 26.15 10.72 18.28
C GLN A 393 25.85 11.63 19.49
N ARG A 394 24.74 12.36 19.50
CA ARG A 394 24.31 13.23 20.61
C ARG A 394 23.12 12.70 21.36
#